data_AF-A0A3D4UQY6-F1
#
_entry.id   AF-A0A3D4UQY6-F1
#
_cell.length_a   1.000
_cell.length_b   1.000
_cell.length_c   1.000
_cell.angle_alpha   90.00
_cell.angle_beta   90.00
_cell.angle_gamma   90.00
#
_symmetry.space_group_name_H-M   'P 1'
#
loop_
_entity.id
_entity.type
_entity.pdbx_description
1 polymer ?
#
loop_
_entity_poly.entity_id
_entity_poly.type
_entity_poly.pdbx_seq_one_letter_code
_entity_poly.pdbx_strand_id
1 'polypeptide(L)'
;MRNSRHIRYYSKTDNKKTIPKLQIKSGMIVEFNYRNKEGKKSRPLVFVMDTDEFVSKDKKIFHGVNLNYLPAGEVEKLFLNIMTKTGFEIDKETKFPKVNLFEEEDPGGIRPIVVYRPFVKAKLLPRFDCWRTYKYSNASNIKQIRWDFELKKLSEVYKNLRED
;
A
#
# COMPACT_ATOMS: atom_id res chain seq x y z
N MET A 1 -1.55 -2.57 21.77
CA MET A 1 -0.75 -2.54 20.52
C MET A 1 -0.35 -1.11 20.23
N ARG A 2 0.95 -0.82 20.12
CA ARG A 2 1.47 0.52 19.79
C ARG A 2 1.03 0.89 18.37
N ASN A 3 0.14 1.87 18.27
CA ASN A 3 -0.23 2.49 17.01
C ASN A 3 0.98 3.33 16.57
N SER A 4 1.79 2.81 15.65
CA SER A 4 2.94 3.56 15.13
C SER A 4 2.41 4.86 14.51
N ARG A 5 2.85 6.02 15.03
CA ARG A 5 2.40 7.33 14.55
C ARG A 5 3.02 7.63 13.19
N HIS A 6 2.49 7.01 12.15
CA HIS A 6 3.02 7.11 10.79
C HIS A 6 2.67 8.40 10.08
N ILE A 7 1.68 9.15 10.58
CA ILE A 7 1.18 10.39 9.97
C ILE A 7 2.32 11.36 9.62
N ARG A 8 3.41 11.40 10.39
CA ARG A 8 4.56 12.27 10.11
C ARG A 8 5.19 12.02 8.73
N TYR A 9 5.17 10.77 8.25
CA TYR A 9 5.75 10.34 6.98
C TYR A 9 4.88 10.70 5.76
N TYR A 10 3.67 11.22 5.98
CA TYR A 10 2.80 11.63 4.90
C TYR A 10 1.90 12.78 5.34
N SER A 11 2.40 13.66 6.21
CA SER A 11 1.59 14.72 6.83
C SER A 11 1.16 15.78 5.81
N LYS A 12 2.06 16.13 4.88
CA LYS A 12 1.89 17.12 3.81
C LYS A 12 0.69 16.79 2.91
N THR A 13 -0.02 17.81 2.47
CA THR A 13 -1.20 17.64 1.59
C THR A 13 -0.82 16.98 0.27
N ASP A 14 0.29 17.39 -0.34
CA ASP A 14 0.80 16.82 -1.59
C ASP A 14 1.26 15.37 -1.47
N ASN A 15 1.34 14.83 -0.26
CA ASN A 15 1.61 13.41 -0.02
C ASN A 15 0.33 12.56 0.01
N LYS A 16 -0.83 13.15 -0.29
CA LYS A 16 -2.13 12.46 -0.26
C LYS A 16 -2.92 12.82 -1.52
N LYS A 17 -3.49 11.82 -2.17
CA LYS A 17 -4.48 12.02 -3.22
C LYS A 17 -5.74 11.23 -2.91
N THR A 18 -6.88 11.91 -2.86
CA THR A 18 -8.18 11.24 -2.71
C THR A 18 -8.49 10.50 -4.00
N ILE A 19 -8.84 9.22 -3.90
CA ILE A 19 -9.18 8.36 -5.05
C ILE A 19 -10.53 7.67 -4.82
N PRO A 20 -11.29 7.35 -5.87
CA PRO A 20 -12.43 6.43 -5.79
C PRO A 20 -11.99 5.06 -5.27
N LYS A 21 -12.86 4.39 -4.50
CA LYS A 21 -12.54 3.06 -3.95
C LYS A 21 -12.14 2.05 -5.03
N LEU A 22 -12.76 2.10 -6.22
CA LEU A 22 -12.48 1.16 -7.30
C LEU A 22 -11.14 1.43 -8.03
N GLN A 23 -10.44 2.53 -7.70
CA GLN A 23 -9.09 2.81 -8.20
C GLN A 23 -7.99 2.32 -7.24
N ILE A 24 -8.34 1.57 -6.18
CA ILE A 24 -7.32 0.89 -5.36
C ILE A 24 -6.72 -0.23 -6.20
N LYS A 25 -5.43 -0.11 -6.52
CA LYS A 25 -4.62 -1.07 -7.27
C LYS A 25 -3.46 -1.60 -6.42
N SER A 26 -2.90 -2.75 -6.80
CA SER A 26 -1.71 -3.31 -6.18
C SER A 26 -0.52 -2.35 -6.31
N GLY A 27 0.33 -2.37 -5.28
CA GLY A 27 1.50 -1.51 -5.17
C GLY A 27 1.22 -0.13 -4.55
N MET A 28 -0.05 0.26 -4.39
CA MET A 28 -0.40 1.52 -3.74
C MET A 28 -0.23 1.42 -2.22
N ILE A 29 0.14 2.55 -1.59
CA ILE A 29 -0.08 2.75 -0.16
C ILE A 29 -1.38 3.54 -0.03
N VAL A 30 -2.36 3.02 0.70
CA VAL A 30 -3.67 3.64 0.86
C VAL A 30 -4.05 3.81 2.31
N GLU A 31 -4.58 4.98 2.66
CA GLU A 31 -5.24 5.25 3.93
C GLU A 31 -6.74 5.42 3.68
N PHE A 32 -7.59 4.82 4.51
CA PHE A 32 -9.04 4.93 4.34
C PHE A 32 -9.76 4.81 5.67
N ASN A 33 -10.99 5.31 5.73
CA ASN A 33 -11.92 5.00 6.81
C ASN A 33 -12.51 3.61 6.55
N TYR A 34 -12.52 2.76 7.56
CA TYR A 34 -13.04 1.39 7.46
C TYR A 34 -14.02 1.08 8.59
N ARG A 35 -15.07 0.31 8.26
CA ARG A 35 -15.96 -0.31 9.23
C ARG A 35 -15.85 -1.83 9.15
N ASN A 36 -15.49 -2.47 10.24
CA ASN A 36 -15.50 -3.94 10.30
C ASN A 36 -16.95 -4.48 10.33
N LYS A 37 -17.11 -5.80 10.34
CA LYS A 37 -18.43 -6.46 10.41
C LYS A 37 -19.24 -6.08 11.67
N GLU A 38 -18.55 -5.71 12.75
CA GLU A 38 -19.16 -5.28 14.01
C GLU A 38 -19.48 -3.76 14.02
N GLY A 39 -19.27 -3.06 12.91
CA GLY A 39 -19.46 -1.62 12.80
C GLY A 39 -18.37 -0.76 13.44
N LYS A 40 -17.35 -1.38 14.05
CA LYS A 40 -16.20 -0.70 14.66
C LYS A 40 -15.42 0.07 13.58
N LYS A 41 -15.26 1.37 13.82
CA LYS A 41 -14.51 2.27 12.94
C LYS A 41 -13.01 2.08 13.15
N SER A 42 -12.26 2.09 12.06
CA SER A 42 -10.80 2.16 12.06
C SER A 42 -10.31 3.01 10.88
N ARG A 43 -9.02 3.37 10.91
CA ARG A 43 -8.36 4.08 9.81
C ARG A 43 -7.08 3.35 9.39
N PRO A 44 -7.21 2.26 8.60
CA PRO A 44 -6.05 1.50 8.15
C PRO A 44 -5.15 2.33 7.23
N LEU A 45 -3.84 2.10 7.33
CA LEU A 45 -2.85 2.48 6.34
C LEU A 45 -2.26 1.18 5.78
N VAL A 46 -2.44 0.92 4.49
CA VAL A 46 -2.22 -0.41 3.90
C VAL A 46 -1.35 -0.28 2.67
N PHE A 47 -0.31 -1.08 2.58
CA PHE A 47 0.36 -1.37 1.32
C PHE A 47 -0.39 -2.51 0.61
N VAL A 48 -1.05 -2.19 -0.50
CA VAL A 48 -1.90 -3.11 -1.27
C VAL A 48 -1.02 -4.06 -2.05
N MET A 49 -1.20 -5.34 -1.82
CA MET A 49 -0.41 -6.41 -2.44
C MET A 49 -1.16 -7.14 -3.53
N ASP A 50 -2.49 -7.20 -3.42
CA ASP A 50 -3.32 -7.96 -4.34
C ASP A 50 -4.74 -7.40 -4.34
N THR A 51 -5.40 -7.41 -5.49
CA THR A 51 -6.79 -6.98 -5.65
C THR A 51 -7.59 -8.02 -6.42
N ASP A 52 -8.83 -8.24 -5.98
CA ASP A 52 -9.72 -9.17 -6.65
C ASP A 52 -10.44 -8.47 -7.81
N GLU A 53 -9.80 -8.46 -8.98
CA GLU A 53 -10.27 -7.71 -10.15
C GLU A 53 -11.56 -8.29 -10.77
N PHE A 54 -11.72 -9.62 -10.77
CA PHE A 54 -12.75 -10.36 -11.52
C PHE A 54 -14.06 -10.68 -10.78
N VAL A 55 -14.23 -10.22 -9.55
CA VAL A 55 -15.47 -10.42 -8.78
C VAL A 55 -16.40 -9.21 -8.87
N SER A 56 -17.71 -9.49 -8.74
CA SER A 56 -18.75 -8.46 -8.65
C SER A 56 -18.39 -7.37 -7.63
N LYS A 57 -18.76 -6.11 -7.91
CA LYS A 57 -18.39 -4.93 -7.09
C LYS A 57 -18.62 -5.10 -5.59
N ASP A 58 -19.70 -5.77 -5.18
CA ASP A 58 -20.03 -5.98 -3.75
C ASP A 58 -19.19 -7.05 -3.06
N LYS A 59 -18.54 -7.91 -3.85
CA LYS A 59 -17.63 -8.96 -3.40
C LYS A 59 -16.16 -8.58 -3.57
N LYS A 60 -15.85 -7.46 -4.23
CA LYS A 60 -14.46 -7.00 -4.39
C LYS A 60 -13.79 -6.83 -3.03
N ILE A 61 -12.61 -7.43 -2.91
CA ILE A 61 -11.72 -7.34 -1.76
C ILE A 61 -10.31 -6.99 -2.23
N PHE A 62 -9.53 -6.42 -1.34
CA PHE A 62 -8.10 -6.25 -1.54
C PHE A 62 -7.34 -6.73 -0.31
N HIS A 63 -6.12 -7.17 -0.56
CA HIS A 63 -5.23 -7.72 0.44
C HIS A 63 -3.98 -6.86 0.56
N GLY A 64 -3.43 -6.81 1.76
CA GLY A 64 -2.22 -6.04 1.96
C GLY A 64 -1.68 -6.09 3.36
N VAL A 65 -0.54 -5.42 3.50
CA VAL A 65 0.15 -5.24 4.76
C VAL A 65 -0.38 -3.96 5.41
N ASN A 66 -1.04 -4.08 6.57
CA ASN A 66 -1.44 -2.92 7.35
C ASN A 66 -0.22 -2.35 8.09
N LEU A 67 0.27 -1.21 7.59
CA LEU A 67 1.48 -0.54 8.05
C LEU A 67 1.33 -0.01 9.49
N ASN A 68 0.12 0.24 9.99
CA ASN A 68 -0.09 0.68 11.38
C ASN A 68 0.40 -0.34 12.42
N TYR A 69 0.56 -1.61 12.04
CA TYR A 69 1.06 -2.70 12.89
C TYR A 69 2.59 -2.84 12.84
N LEU A 70 3.26 -2.03 12.02
CA LEU A 70 4.70 -2.06 11.84
C LEU A 70 5.34 -0.80 12.43
N PRO A 71 6.49 -0.92 13.12
CA PRO A 71 7.37 0.23 13.35
C PRO A 71 7.85 0.81 12.03
N ALA A 72 8.10 2.13 11.97
CA ALA A 72 8.50 2.79 10.72
C ALA A 72 9.75 2.18 10.09
N GLY A 73 10.77 1.84 10.89
CA GLY A 73 11.96 1.16 10.37
C GLY A 73 11.69 -0.21 9.73
N GLU A 74 10.63 -0.93 10.13
CA GLU A 74 10.23 -2.18 9.47
C GLU A 74 9.45 -1.91 8.17
N VAL A 75 8.70 -0.79 8.09
CA VAL A 75 8.11 -0.31 6.84
C VAL A 75 9.22 -0.01 5.84
N GLU A 76 10.25 0.73 6.23
CA GLU A 76 11.37 1.06 5.34
C GLU A 76 12.16 -0.17 4.89
N LYS A 77 12.46 -1.11 5.81
CA LYS A 77 13.09 -2.39 5.44
C LYS A 77 12.24 -3.18 4.46
N LEU A 78 10.92 -3.19 4.62
CA LEU A 78 10.02 -3.86 3.68
C LEU A 78 10.18 -3.26 2.28
N PHE A 79 10.07 -1.95 2.13
CA PHE A 79 10.21 -1.28 0.83
C PHE A 79 11.63 -1.40 0.25
N LEU A 80 12.68 -1.37 1.09
CA LEU A 80 14.04 -1.62 0.64
C LEU A 80 14.21 -3.04 0.05
N ASN A 81 13.61 -4.06 0.68
CA ASN A 81 13.60 -5.42 0.14
C ASN A 81 12.81 -5.51 -1.17
N ILE A 82 11.64 -4.86 -1.24
CA ILE A 82 10.81 -4.81 -2.46
C ILE A 82 11.60 -4.22 -3.63
N MET A 83 12.35 -3.14 -3.38
CA MET A 83 13.24 -2.48 -4.36
C MET A 83 14.33 -3.38 -4.94
N THR A 84 14.64 -4.52 -4.31
CA THR A 84 15.56 -5.52 -4.89
C THR A 84 14.92 -6.37 -5.98
N LYS A 85 13.59 -6.29 -6.15
CA LYS A 85 12.83 -7.04 -7.14
C LYS A 85 12.15 -6.12 -8.15
N THR A 86 11.48 -5.07 -7.69
CA THR A 86 10.75 -4.13 -8.54
C THR A 86 10.92 -2.70 -8.04
N GLY A 87 10.75 -1.73 -8.94
CA GLY A 87 10.82 -0.31 -8.61
C GLY A 87 9.49 0.28 -8.18
N PHE A 88 9.49 1.61 -8.06
CA PHE A 88 8.27 2.41 -8.04
C PHE A 88 8.01 3.01 -9.42
N GLU A 89 6.76 3.32 -9.69
CA GLU A 89 6.30 3.99 -10.90
C GLU A 89 5.21 5.00 -10.56
N ILE A 90 4.87 5.86 -11.53
CA ILE A 90 3.70 6.72 -11.44
C ILE A 90 2.50 5.99 -12.02
N ASP A 91 1.48 5.81 -11.20
CA ASP A 91 0.22 5.24 -11.65
C ASP A 91 -0.43 6.12 -12.73
N LYS A 92 -0.82 5.50 -13.85
CA LYS A 92 -1.27 6.22 -15.05
C LYS A 92 -2.55 7.02 -14.82
N GLU A 93 -3.45 6.54 -13.96
CA GLU A 93 -4.74 7.16 -13.66
C GLU A 93 -4.63 8.22 -12.57
N THR A 94 -4.03 7.85 -11.44
CA THR A 94 -3.96 8.68 -10.25
C THR A 94 -2.77 9.63 -10.28
N LYS A 95 -1.80 9.48 -11.19
CA LYS A 95 -0.57 10.30 -11.24
C LYS A 95 0.13 10.36 -9.88
N PHE A 96 0.11 9.25 -9.15
CA PHE A 96 0.69 9.12 -7.81
C PHE A 96 1.58 7.88 -7.76
N PRO A 97 2.63 7.89 -6.92
CA PRO A 97 3.57 6.79 -6.87
C PRO A 97 2.91 5.51 -6.34
N LYS A 98 3.29 4.38 -6.95
CA LYS A 98 3.01 3.03 -6.48
C LYS A 98 4.19 2.12 -6.76
N VAL A 99 4.30 1.00 -6.05
CA VAL A 99 5.24 -0.07 -6.42
C VAL A 99 4.76 -0.69 -7.73
N ASN A 100 5.68 -0.98 -8.66
CA ASN A 100 5.35 -1.61 -9.94
C ASN A 100 5.04 -3.12 -9.73
N LEU A 101 3.83 -3.39 -9.24
CA LEU A 101 3.24 -4.72 -9.12
C LEU A 101 2.27 -4.96 -10.28
N PHE A 102 2.21 -6.22 -10.69
CA PHE A 102 1.33 -6.68 -11.77
C PHE A 102 -0.14 -6.41 -11.43
N GLU A 103 -0.87 -5.87 -12.40
CA GLU A 103 -2.33 -5.76 -12.46
C GLU A 103 -2.75 -6.29 -13.84
N GLU A 104 -3.93 -6.88 -13.97
CA GLU A 104 -4.34 -7.47 -15.26
C GLU A 104 -4.53 -6.38 -16.33
N GLU A 105 -4.94 -5.18 -15.92
CA GLU A 105 -5.04 -3.99 -16.77
C GLU A 105 -3.67 -3.40 -17.17
N ASP A 106 -2.59 -3.73 -16.44
CA ASP A 106 -1.23 -3.21 -16.69
C ASP A 106 -0.17 -4.32 -16.48
N PRO A 107 0.03 -5.19 -17.48
CA PRO A 107 0.81 -6.42 -17.32
C PRO A 107 2.33 -6.20 -17.22
N GLY A 108 2.81 -4.96 -17.19
CA GLY A 108 4.23 -4.61 -17.08
C GLY A 108 4.85 -4.84 -15.69
N GLY A 109 4.03 -5.07 -14.66
CA GLY A 109 4.50 -5.19 -13.29
C GLY A 109 4.94 -6.58 -12.85
N ILE A 110 5.65 -6.63 -11.71
CA ILE A 110 6.07 -7.90 -11.11
C ILE A 110 4.89 -8.55 -10.38
N ARG A 111 4.68 -9.85 -10.60
CA ARG A 111 3.65 -10.62 -9.88
C ARG A 111 3.83 -10.48 -8.36
N PRO A 112 2.77 -10.13 -7.59
CA PRO A 112 2.85 -9.95 -6.14
C PRO A 112 3.50 -11.10 -5.38
N ILE A 113 3.35 -12.34 -5.87
CA ILE A 113 3.91 -13.54 -5.25
C ILE A 113 5.45 -13.49 -5.09
N VAL A 114 6.14 -12.79 -6.00
CA VAL A 114 7.60 -12.62 -6.02
C VAL A 114 8.07 -11.75 -4.85
N VAL A 115 7.24 -10.81 -4.39
CA VAL A 115 7.47 -9.99 -3.21
C VAL A 115 6.91 -10.67 -1.96
N TYR A 116 5.70 -11.21 -2.04
CA TYR A 116 4.98 -11.77 -0.92
C TYR A 116 5.75 -12.91 -0.26
N ARG A 117 6.19 -13.93 -1.02
CA ARG A 117 6.85 -15.10 -0.45
C ARG A 117 8.13 -14.76 0.33
N PRO A 118 9.15 -14.11 -0.28
CA PRO A 118 10.43 -13.90 0.39
C PRO A 118 10.43 -12.76 1.42
N PHE A 119 9.55 -11.76 1.29
CA PHE A 119 9.63 -10.56 2.13
C PHE A 119 8.46 -10.43 3.10
N VAL A 120 7.24 -10.70 2.65
CA VAL A 120 6.06 -10.61 3.53
C VAL A 120 5.94 -11.89 4.35
N LYS A 121 5.71 -13.04 3.69
CA LYS A 121 5.46 -14.33 4.36
C LYS A 121 6.66 -14.83 5.15
N ALA A 122 7.87 -14.81 4.58
CA ALA A 122 9.04 -15.40 5.22
C ALA A 122 9.69 -14.48 6.27
N LYS A 123 9.61 -13.15 6.13
CA LYS A 123 10.34 -12.21 7.00
C LYS A 123 9.45 -11.36 7.90
N LEU A 124 8.28 -10.95 7.41
CA LEU A 124 7.42 -9.99 8.11
C LEU A 124 6.37 -10.68 8.98
N LEU A 125 5.58 -11.60 8.42
CA LEU A 125 4.47 -12.27 9.11
C LEU A 125 4.87 -13.13 10.31
N PRO A 126 6.07 -13.74 10.39
CA PRO A 126 6.51 -14.44 11.60
C PRO A 126 6.72 -13.50 12.80
N ARG A 127 6.87 -12.20 12.55
CA ARG A 127 7.18 -11.18 13.56
C ARG A 127 6.00 -10.23 13.82
N PHE A 128 5.14 -10.02 12.83
CA PHE A 128 4.04 -9.06 12.89
C PHE A 128 2.77 -9.61 12.26
N ASP A 129 1.69 -9.71 13.04
CA ASP A 129 0.34 -9.94 12.53
C ASP A 129 -0.20 -8.67 11.86
N CYS A 130 0.18 -8.47 10.60
CA CYS A 130 -0.13 -7.25 9.84
C CYS A 130 -0.82 -7.52 8.49
N TRP A 131 -0.98 -8.79 8.08
CA TRP A 131 -1.72 -9.12 6.86
C TRP A 131 -3.22 -8.95 7.08
N ARG A 132 -3.90 -8.22 6.21
CA ARG A 132 -5.33 -7.94 6.32
C ARG A 132 -6.02 -8.02 4.97
N THR A 133 -7.30 -8.39 5.02
CA THR A 133 -8.22 -8.38 3.88
C THR A 133 -9.30 -7.34 4.15
N TYR A 134 -9.59 -6.51 3.15
CA TYR A 134 -10.58 -5.45 3.24
C TYR A 134 -11.61 -5.57 2.13
N LYS A 135 -12.88 -5.28 2.45
CA LYS A 135 -13.93 -5.14 1.45
C LYS A 135 -13.97 -3.72 0.93
N TYR A 136 -14.05 -3.55 -0.39
CA TYR A 136 -14.19 -2.22 -1.01
C TYR A 136 -15.46 -1.51 -0.53
N SER A 137 -16.56 -2.24 -0.32
CA SER A 137 -17.84 -1.70 0.18
C SER A 137 -17.75 -1.07 1.57
N ASN A 138 -16.79 -1.50 2.39
CA ASN A 138 -16.60 -1.00 3.75
C ASN A 138 -15.54 0.11 3.84
N ALA A 139 -14.84 0.40 2.74
CA ALA A 139 -13.83 1.44 2.66
C ALA A 139 -14.45 2.77 2.16
N SER A 140 -14.09 3.87 2.79
CA SER A 140 -14.54 5.23 2.44
C SER A 140 -13.41 6.24 2.66
N ASN A 141 -13.51 7.43 2.04
CA ASN A 141 -12.48 8.47 2.12
C ASN A 141 -11.06 7.93 1.86
N ILE A 142 -10.90 7.30 0.69
CA ILE A 142 -9.67 6.60 0.31
C ILE A 142 -8.67 7.63 -0.18
N LYS A 143 -7.47 7.57 0.39
CA LYS A 143 -6.33 8.41 0.04
C LYS A 143 -5.18 7.52 -0.36
N GLN A 144 -4.69 7.66 -1.58
CA GLN A 144 -3.38 7.16 -1.95
C GLN A 144 -2.31 8.03 -1.29
N ILE A 145 -1.31 7.38 -0.73
CA ILE A 145 -0.30 7.99 0.13
C ILE A 145 1.05 7.90 -0.55
N ARG A 146 1.71 9.05 -0.66
CA ARG A 146 3.13 9.14 -0.97
C ARG A 146 3.89 9.15 0.36
N TRP A 147 4.54 8.05 0.67
CA TRP A 147 5.36 7.94 1.87
C TRP A 147 6.67 8.73 1.73
N ASP A 148 7.00 9.54 2.73
CA ASP A 148 8.25 10.29 2.84
C ASP A 148 9.29 9.40 3.53
N PHE A 149 10.09 8.67 2.74
CA PHE A 149 11.10 7.75 3.27
C PHE A 149 12.28 8.52 3.88
N GLU A 150 12.73 8.08 5.07
CA GLU A 150 13.93 8.60 5.74
C GLU A 150 15.20 7.97 5.12
N LEU A 151 15.15 6.70 4.68
CA LEU A 151 16.29 6.08 3.99
C LEU A 151 16.59 6.76 2.65
N LYS A 152 17.83 7.26 2.51
CA LYS A 152 18.34 7.96 1.32
C LYS A 152 18.05 7.23 0.00
N LYS A 153 18.32 5.92 -0.05
CA LYS A 153 18.09 5.09 -1.25
C LYS A 153 16.61 5.07 -1.70
N LEU A 154 15.67 5.09 -0.76
CA LEU A 154 14.24 5.11 -1.08
C LEU A 154 13.76 6.54 -1.40
N SER A 155 14.27 7.54 -0.68
CA SER A 155 13.88 8.94 -0.89
C SER A 155 14.36 9.50 -2.22
N GLU A 156 15.54 9.11 -2.70
CA GLU A 156 16.04 9.48 -4.03
C GLU A 156 15.16 8.91 -5.15
N VAL A 157 14.80 7.63 -5.07
CA VAL A 157 13.87 7.00 -6.03
C VAL A 157 12.53 7.73 -6.04
N TYR A 158 11.98 8.08 -4.87
CA TYR A 158 10.71 8.81 -4.77
C TYR A 158 10.77 10.24 -5.28
N LYS A 159 11.93 10.91 -5.17
CA LYS A 159 12.12 12.27 -5.69
C LYS A 159 12.16 12.29 -7.20
N ASN A 160 12.85 11.33 -7.81
CA ASN A 160 12.96 11.24 -9.27
C ASN A 160 11.62 10.96 -9.95
N LEU A 161 10.63 10.43 -9.22
CA LEU A 161 9.25 10.26 -9.71
C LEU A 161 8.45 11.58 -9.77
N ARG A 162 9.01 12.73 -9.33
CA ARG A 162 8.33 14.04 -9.35
C ARG A 162 8.65 14.90 -10.57
N GLU A 163 9.67 14.54 -11.35
CA GLU A 163 10.27 15.43 -12.36
C GLU A 163 9.73 15.21 -13.80
N ASP A 164 8.60 14.52 -13.95
CA ASP A 164 7.88 14.35 -15.23
C ASP A 164 6.51 15.07 -15.23
#